data_AF-A0AAD3S1E4-F1
#
_entry.id   AF-A0AAD3S1E4-F1
#
_cell.length_a   1.000
_cell.length_b   1.000
_cell.length_c   1.000
_cell.angle_alpha   90.00
_cell.angle_beta   90.00
_cell.angle_gamma   90.00
#
_symmetry.space_group_name_H-M   'P 1'
#
loop_
_entity.id
_entity.type
_entity.pdbx_description
1 polymer ?
#
loop_
_entity_poly.entity_id
_entity_poly.type
_entity_poly.pdbx_seq_one_letter_code
_entity_poly.pdbx_strand_id
1 'polypeptide(L)'
;MNRTLLYGLKTKLEDTGGSWVDELPSVLWLYCTTPWESTREMPFNLCYGVEAAVPTEVGLLGLRVECFDLATNSQRVRECLDLLPEVHDAAHLRTAAYQ
;
A
#
# COMPACT_ATOMS: atom_id res chain seq x y z
N MET A 1 4.24 8.34 -13.34
CA MET A 1 4.44 6.94 -12.94
C MET A 1 3.07 6.27 -12.73
N ASN A 2 2.46 5.71 -13.78
CA ASN A 2 1.21 4.94 -13.66
C ASN A 2 1.02 3.97 -14.84
N ARG A 3 1.80 4.10 -15.93
CA ARG A 3 1.67 3.27 -17.13
C ARG A 3 1.95 1.79 -16.89
N THR A 4 2.99 1.43 -16.13
CA THR A 4 3.33 0.02 -15.88
C THR A 4 2.25 -0.70 -15.08
N LEU A 5 1.70 0.00 -14.09
CA LEU A 5 0.64 -0.51 -13.24
C LEU A 5 -0.69 -0.57 -14.02
N LEU A 6 -1.02 0.48 -14.77
CA LEU A 6 -2.17 0.49 -15.69
C LEU A 6 -2.06 -0.62 -16.76
N TYR A 7 -0.85 -0.93 -17.22
CA TYR A 7 -0.60 -2.00 -18.18
C TYR A 7 -0.82 -3.36 -17.54
N GLY A 8 -0.25 -3.62 -16.36
CA GLY A 8 -0.49 -4.87 -15.61
C GLY A 8 -1.97 -5.07 -15.27
N LEU A 9 -2.67 -3.99 -14.90
CA LEU A 9 -4.12 -3.99 -14.69
C LEU A 9 -4.89 -4.33 -15.95
N LYS A 10 -4.54 -3.69 -17.07
CA LYS A 10 -5.17 -3.93 -18.36
C LYS A 10 -4.95 -5.37 -18.83
N THR A 11 -3.75 -5.93 -18.67
CA THR A 11 -3.45 -7.32 -19.02
C THR A 11 -4.26 -8.30 -18.17
N LYS A 12 -4.33 -8.08 -16.86
CA LYS A 12 -5.14 -8.91 -15.96
C LYS A 12 -6.63 -8.84 -16.29
N LEU A 13 -7.12 -7.65 -16.64
CA LEU A 13 -8.51 -7.39 -17.02
C LEU A 13 -8.88 -8.08 -18.35
N GLU A 14 -7.97 -8.07 -19.32
CA GLU A 14 -8.12 -8.78 -20.60
C GLU A 14 -8.12 -10.31 -20.40
N ASP A 15 -7.31 -10.83 -19.47
CA ASP A 15 -7.25 -12.26 -19.12
C ASP A 15 -8.53 -12.78 -18.43
N THR A 16 -9.23 -11.96 -17.63
CA THR A 16 -10.40 -12.42 -16.85
C THR A 16 -11.72 -12.46 -17.62
N GLY A 17 -11.74 -12.08 -18.89
CA GLY A 17 -12.86 -12.31 -19.81
C GLY A 17 -14.24 -11.77 -19.37
N GLY A 18 -14.28 -10.81 -18.44
CA GLY A 18 -15.52 -10.17 -17.98
C GLY A 18 -15.76 -10.16 -16.47
N SER A 19 -15.06 -10.99 -15.68
CA SER A 19 -15.20 -11.00 -14.20
C SER A 19 -14.20 -10.09 -13.50
N TRP A 20 -14.10 -8.84 -13.97
CA TRP A 20 -13.19 -7.86 -13.39
C TRP A 20 -13.54 -7.49 -11.94
N VAL A 21 -14.81 -7.67 -11.54
CA VAL A 21 -15.30 -7.39 -10.20
C VAL A 21 -14.67 -8.34 -9.17
N ASP A 22 -14.41 -9.59 -9.56
CA ASP A 22 -13.80 -10.58 -8.66
C ASP A 22 -12.30 -10.31 -8.44
N GLU A 23 -11.62 -9.74 -9.44
CA GLU A 23 -10.18 -9.40 -9.38
C GLU A 23 -9.93 -7.98 -8.85
N LEU A 24 -10.95 -7.12 -8.81
CA LEU A 24 -10.85 -5.74 -8.36
C LEU A 24 -10.23 -5.60 -6.96
N PRO A 25 -10.58 -6.42 -5.95
CA PRO A 25 -9.94 -6.35 -4.63
C PRO A 25 -8.45 -6.65 -4.68
N SER A 26 -8.04 -7.69 -5.44
CA SER A 26 -6.64 -8.09 -5.62
C SER A 26 -5.82 -7.00 -6.31
N VAL A 27 -6.42 -6.37 -7.32
CA VAL A 27 -5.88 -5.25 -8.08
C VAL A 27 -5.66 -4.01 -7.21
N LEU A 28 -6.67 -3.61 -6.45
CA LEU A 28 -6.58 -2.47 -5.55
C LEU A 28 -5.57 -2.73 -4.45
N TRP A 29 -5.51 -3.96 -3.95
CA TRP A 29 -4.51 -4.37 -2.98
C TRP A 29 -3.09 -4.22 -3.53
N LEU A 30 -2.82 -4.80 -4.70
CA LEU A 30 -1.50 -4.69 -5.34
C LEU A 30 -1.11 -3.23 -5.56
N TYR A 31 -2.05 -2.37 -5.96
CA TYR A 31 -1.83 -0.93 -6.11
C TYR A 31 -1.45 -0.26 -4.78
N CYS A 32 -2.16 -0.58 -3.70
CA CYS A 32 -1.94 -0.02 -2.38
C CYS A 32 -0.64 -0.50 -1.72
N THR A 33 -0.18 -1.72 -2.03
CA THR A 33 1.02 -2.34 -1.42
C THR A 33 2.27 -2.28 -2.31
N THR A 34 2.19 -1.72 -3.51
CA THR A 34 3.38 -1.56 -4.38
C THR A 34 4.02 -0.20 -4.13
N PRO A 35 5.30 -0.14 -3.72
CA PRO A 35 6.00 1.13 -3.57
C PRO A 35 6.11 1.83 -4.92
N TRP A 36 5.69 3.09 -4.98
CA TRP A 36 5.79 3.86 -6.22
C TRP A 36 7.23 4.21 -6.51
N GLU A 37 7.72 4.00 -7.73
CA GLU A 37 9.10 4.32 -8.07
C GLU A 37 9.46 5.81 -7.89
N SER A 38 8.50 6.71 -8.09
CA SER A 38 8.69 8.17 -7.92
C SER A 38 8.83 8.58 -6.47
N THR A 39 8.11 7.89 -5.59
CA THR A 39 7.96 8.30 -4.19
C THR A 39 8.69 7.34 -3.27
N ARG A 40 9.07 6.15 -3.73
CA ARG A 40 9.56 4.98 -2.98
C ARG A 40 8.73 4.56 -1.76
N GLU A 41 7.57 5.16 -1.58
CA GLU A 41 6.60 4.83 -0.54
C GLU A 41 5.42 4.07 -1.13
N MET A 42 4.75 3.27 -0.29
CA MET A 42 3.48 2.64 -0.64
C MET A 42 2.33 3.65 -0.52
N PRO A 43 1.37 3.68 -1.46
CA PRO A 43 0.21 4.58 -1.40
C PRO A 43 -0.61 4.44 -0.12
N PHE A 44 -0.70 3.22 0.43
CA PHE A 44 -1.39 2.97 1.69
C PHE A 44 -0.74 3.71 2.87
N ASN A 45 0.60 3.71 2.93
CA ASN A 45 1.36 4.46 3.95
C ASN A 45 1.12 5.95 3.82
N LEU A 46 0.98 6.47 2.59
CA LEU A 46 0.71 7.88 2.38
C LEU A 46 -0.72 8.27 2.79
N CYS A 47 -1.72 7.40 2.65
CA CYS A 47 -3.08 7.72 3.08
C CYS A 47 -3.30 7.54 4.59
N TYR A 48 -2.70 6.51 5.18
CA TYR A 48 -3.04 6.06 6.54
C TYR A 48 -1.88 6.16 7.53
N GLY A 49 -0.67 6.47 7.08
CA GLY A 49 0.54 6.57 7.92
C GLY A 49 1.11 5.25 8.41
N VAL A 50 0.48 4.14 8.07
CA VAL A 50 0.86 2.80 8.56
C VAL A 50 1.19 1.88 7.40
N GLU A 51 2.13 0.96 7.64
CA GLU A 51 2.54 -0.04 6.66
C GLU A 51 1.41 -1.04 6.36
N ALA A 52 1.06 -1.19 5.07
CA ALA A 52 0.13 -2.22 4.64
C ALA A 52 0.73 -3.62 4.81
N ALA A 53 -0.04 -4.58 5.33
CA ALA A 53 0.40 -5.97 5.37
C ALA A 53 0.52 -6.52 3.94
N VAL A 54 1.59 -7.25 3.62
CA VAL A 54 1.80 -7.81 2.27
C VAL A 54 1.35 -9.29 2.25
N PRO A 55 0.77 -9.82 1.15
CA PRO A 55 0.28 -11.21 1.11
C PRO A 55 1.36 -12.27 1.37
N THR A 56 2.64 -11.98 1.13
CA THR A 56 3.74 -12.89 1.46
C THR A 56 3.82 -13.15 2.98
N GLU A 57 3.25 -12.26 3.79
CA GLU A 57 3.13 -12.40 5.24
C GLU A 57 1.93 -13.25 5.67
N VAL A 58 1.23 -14.01 4.81
CA VAL A 58 0.00 -14.76 5.23
C VAL A 58 0.20 -15.61 6.50
N GLY A 59 1.38 -16.22 6.71
CA GLY A 59 1.70 -16.88 7.99
C GLY A 59 1.98 -15.91 9.16
N LEU A 60 2.59 -14.76 8.88
CA LEU A 60 2.79 -13.66 9.82
C LEU A 60 1.47 -12.94 10.16
N LEU A 61 0.51 -12.87 9.24
CA LEU A 61 -0.82 -12.29 9.43
C LEU A 61 -1.60 -13.09 10.47
N GLY A 62 -1.52 -14.43 10.42
CA GLY A 62 -2.06 -15.30 11.47
C GLY A 62 -1.46 -14.98 12.84
N LEU A 63 -0.12 -14.87 12.93
CA LEU A 63 0.56 -14.47 14.17
C LEU A 63 0.24 -13.04 14.61
N ARG A 64 0.07 -12.09 13.68
CA ARG A 64 -0.30 -10.71 13.99
C ARG A 64 -1.72 -10.62 14.54
N VAL A 65 -2.63 -11.48 14.08
CA VAL A 65 -4.00 -11.59 14.59
C VAL A 65 -4.02 -12.28 15.95
N GLU A 66 -3.27 -13.38 16.12
CA GLU A 66 -3.17 -14.10 17.40
C GLU A 66 -2.48 -13.26 18.49
N CYS A 67 -1.45 -12.50 18.13
CA CYS A 67 -0.71 -11.61 19.03
C CYS A 67 -1.22 -10.15 18.97
N PHE A 68 -2.43 -9.92 18.43
CA PHE A 68 -2.99 -8.57 18.34
C PHE A 68 -3.30 -8.01 19.73
N ASP A 69 -2.57 -6.97 20.14
CA ASP A 69 -2.90 -6.17 21.31
C ASP A 69 -3.40 -4.78 20.87
N LEU A 70 -4.63 -4.46 21.27
CA LEU A 70 -5.29 -3.21 20.91
C LEU A 70 -4.56 -1.99 21.47
N ALA A 71 -4.03 -2.07 22.70
CA ALA A 71 -3.36 -0.94 23.33
C ALA A 71 -2.04 -0.61 22.62
N THR A 72 -1.21 -1.63 22.38
CA THR A 72 0.05 -1.49 21.65
C THR A 72 -0.19 -1.05 20.21
N ASN A 73 -1.19 -1.61 19.51
CA ASN A 73 -1.53 -1.21 18.15
C ASN A 73 -2.00 0.25 18.08
N SER A 74 -2.83 0.68 19.02
CA SER A 74 -3.33 2.07 19.07
C SER A 74 -2.21 3.08 19.32
N GLN A 75 -1.22 2.71 20.15
CA GLN A 75 -0.04 3.54 20.37
C GLN A 75 0.83 3.62 19.11
N ARG A 76 1.10 2.49 18.44
CA ARG A 76 1.87 2.47 17.19
C ARG A 76 1.20 3.26 16.07
N VAL A 77 -0.12 3.18 15.94
CA VAL A 77 -0.87 3.99 14.98
C VAL A 77 -0.70 5.47 15.28
N ARG A 78 -0.69 5.87 16.56
CA ARG A 78 -0.48 7.27 16.95
C ARG A 78 0.92 7.75 16.59
N GLU A 79 1.94 6.96 16.89
CA GLU A 79 3.33 7.25 16.50
C GLU A 79 3.47 7.36 14.97
N CYS A 80 2.81 6.49 14.22
CA CYS A 80 2.74 6.56 12.75
C CYS A 80 2.05 7.83 12.24
N LEU A 81 0.98 8.28 12.90
CA LEU A 81 0.28 9.52 12.56
C LEU A 81 1.12 10.76 12.89
N ASP A 82 1.87 10.71 13.99
CA ASP A 82 2.79 11.79 14.38
C ASP A 82 3.93 11.97 13.35
N LEU A 83 4.35 10.88 12.69
CA LEU A 83 5.40 10.88 11.65
C LEU A 83 4.87 11.08 10.22
N LEU A 84 3.53 11.12 10.05
CA LEU A 84 2.89 11.26 8.75
C LEU A 84 3.33 12.54 8.00
N PRO A 85 3.41 13.72 8.65
CA PRO A 85 3.82 14.95 7.98
C PRO A 85 5.20 14.86 7.35
N GLU A 86 6.17 14.28 8.05
CA GLU A 86 7.55 14.11 7.59
C GLU A 86 7.62 13.17 6.38
N VAL A 87 6.83 12.09 6.40
CA VAL A 87 6.73 11.16 5.28
C VAL A 87 6.13 11.85 4.05
N HIS A 88 5.10 12.68 4.24
CA HIS A 88 4.49 13.49 3.17
C HIS A 88 5.47 14.51 2.60
N ASP A 89 6.16 15.27 3.44
CA ASP A 89 7.14 16.26 3.00
C ASP A 89 8.29 15.61 2.22
N ALA A 90 8.79 14.47 2.69
CA ALA A 90 9.81 13.70 1.98
C ALA A 90 9.29 13.13 0.65
N ALA A 91 8.03 12.70 0.58
CA ALA A 91 7.38 12.25 -0.65
C ALA A 91 7.20 13.40 -1.66
N HIS A 92 6.82 14.59 -1.19
CA HIS A 92 6.69 15.79 -2.01
C HIS A 92 8.03 16.23 -2.59
N LEU A 93 9.10 16.27 -1.78
CA LEU A 93 10.45 16.59 -2.23
C LEU A 93 10.95 15.60 -3.30
N ARG A 94 10.75 14.30 -3.10
CA ARG A 94 11.12 13.25 -4.08
C ARG A 94 10.36 13.40 -5.39
N THR A 95 9.06 13.70 -5.33
CA THR A 95 8.23 13.89 -6.53
C THR A 95 8.63 15.14 -7.31
N ALA A 96 8.94 16.25 -6.61
CA ALA A 96 9.42 17.48 -7.23
C ALA A 96 10.79 17.30 -7.91
N ALA A 97 11.67 16.45 -7.35
CA ALA A 97 12.97 16.12 -7.94
C ALA A 97 12.90 15.14 -9.13
N TYR A 98 11.77 14.45 -9.32
CA TYR A 98 11.56 13.51 -10.44
C TYR A 98 11.01 14.18 -11.70
N GLN A 99 10.61 15.48 -11.62
CA GLN A 99 10.19 16.30 -12.76
C GLN A 99 11.39 16.91 -13.48
#